data_AF-A0A7Z9ZN17-F1
#
_entry.id   AF-A0A7Z9ZN17-F1
#
_cell.length_a   1.000
_cell.length_b   1.000
_cell.length_c   1.000
_cell.angle_alpha   90.00
_cell.angle_beta   90.00
_cell.angle_gamma   90.00
#
_symmetry.space_group_name_H-M   'P 1'
#
loop_
_entity.id
_entity.type
_entity.pdbx_description
1 polymer ?
#
loop_
_entity_poly.entity_id
_entity_poly.type
_entity_poly.pdbx_seq_one_letter_code
_entity_poly.pdbx_strand_id
1 'polypeptide(L)' 'MEIGTVRQVNIEAELQEAYLSYAMSVIVSRALPDARDGLKPVQRRILYAMHELG' A
#
# COMPACT_ATOMS: atom_id res chain seq x y z
N MET A 1 36.66 -10.96 -2.76
CA MET A 1 35.47 -10.19 -2.31
C MET A 1 34.70 -9.84 -3.57
N GLU A 2 33.75 -10.69 -3.95
CA GLU A 2 32.89 -10.41 -5.11
C GLU A 2 31.90 -9.33 -4.70
N ILE A 3 32.07 -8.16 -5.28
CA ILE A 3 31.19 -7.01 -5.09
C ILE A 3 29.86 -7.38 -5.77
N GLY A 4 28.76 -7.35 -5.01
CA GLY A 4 27.46 -7.90 -5.40
C GLY A 4 26.99 -7.49 -6.79
N THR A 5 26.26 -8.41 -7.45
CA THR A 5 25.78 -8.24 -8.83
C THR A 5 24.82 -7.05 -8.92
N VAL A 6 25.21 -6.00 -9.64
CA VAL A 6 24.36 -4.83 -9.90
C VAL A 6 23.46 -5.12 -11.11
N ARG A 7 22.14 -5.09 -10.92
CA ARG A 7 21.17 -5.16 -12.02
C ARG A 7 20.91 -3.76 -12.56
N GLN A 8 21.17 -3.59 -13.85
CA GLN A 8 20.71 -2.42 -14.60
C GLN A 8 19.20 -2.58 -14.85
N VAL A 9 18.44 -1.51 -14.60
CA VAL A 9 17.00 -1.45 -14.85
C VAL A 9 16.69 -0.25 -15.74
N ASN A 10 15.68 -0.40 -16.60
CA ASN A 10 15.20 0.71 -17.40
C ASN A 10 14.35 1.64 -16.50
N ILE A 11 14.71 2.91 -16.43
CA ILE A 11 14.10 3.88 -15.53
C ILE A 11 12.61 4.15 -15.83
N GLU A 12 12.20 4.15 -17.10
CA GLU A 12 10.82 4.39 -17.50
C GLU A 12 9.92 3.24 -17.05
N ALA A 13 10.38 2.00 -17.26
CA ALA A 13 9.67 0.79 -16.82
C ALA A 13 9.53 0.75 -15.29
N GLU A 14 10.63 1.02 -14.56
CA GLU A 14 10.64 1.02 -13.10
C GLU A 14 9.71 2.10 -12.53
N LEU A 15 9.73 3.31 -13.10
CA LEU A 15 8.86 4.40 -12.67
C LEU A 15 7.38 4.06 -12.88
N GLN A 16 7.03 3.46 -14.02
CA GLN A 16 5.66 3.07 -14.30
C GLN A 16 5.17 2.02 -13.30
N GLU A 17 5.98 0.99 -13.04
CA GLU A 17 5.64 -0.08 -12.10
C GLU A 17 5.52 0.45 -10.66
N ALA A 18 6.50 1.23 -10.20
CA ALA A 18 6.51 1.79 -8.86
C ALA A 18 5.34 2.75 -8.65
N TYR A 19 5.05 3.60 -9.64
CA TYR A 19 3.94 4.53 -9.59
C TYR A 19 2.60 3.81 -9.53
N LEU A 20 2.37 2.83 -10.41
CA LEU A 20 1.13 2.07 -10.42
C LEU A 20 0.92 1.30 -9.11
N SER A 21 1.98 0.67 -8.60
CA SER A 21 1.95 -0.07 -7.33
C SER A 21 1.59 0.83 -6.15
N TYR A 22 2.20 2.02 -6.09
CA TYR A 22 1.89 3.01 -5.06
C TYR A 22 0.46 3.54 -5.19
N ALA A 23 0.05 3.92 -6.40
CA ALA A 23 -1.28 4.45 -6.67
C ALA A 23 -2.37 3.45 -6.28
N MET A 24 -2.22 2.18 -6.68
CA MET A 24 -3.15 1.10 -6.32
C MET A 24 -3.22 0.88 -4.81
N SER A 25 -2.07 0.85 -4.13
CA SER A 25 -2.01 0.71 -2.67
C SER A 25 -2.73 1.86 -1.95
N VAL A 26 -2.56 3.09 -2.43
CA VAL A 26 -3.24 4.26 -1.85
C VAL A 26 -4.75 4.19 -2.09
N ILE A 27 -5.19 3.90 -3.33
CA ILE A 27 -6.60 3.87 -3.69
C ILE A 27 -7.34 2.81 -2.87
N VAL A 28 -6.85 1.57 -2.87
CA VAL A 28 -7.55 0.43 -2.28
C VAL A 28 -7.40 0.38 -0.76
N SER A 29 -6.21 0.65 -0.24
CA SER A 29 -5.85 0.30 1.13
C SER A 29 -5.66 1.50 2.06
N ARG A 30 -5.95 2.72 1.59
CA ARG A 30 -5.72 3.92 2.40
C ARG A 30 -6.74 5.03 2.21
N ALA A 31 -6.92 5.50 0.99
CA ALA A 31 -7.56 6.77 0.70
C ALA A 31 -9.09 6.67 0.60
N LEU A 32 -9.60 5.62 -0.05
CA LEU A 32 -11.04 5.44 -0.28
C LEU A 32 -11.69 4.60 0.84
N PRO A 33 -12.93 4.95 1.23
CA PRO A 33 -13.73 4.11 2.12
C PRO A 33 -14.30 2.89 1.37
N ASP A 34 -14.54 1.80 2.10
CA ASP A 34 -15.26 0.65 1.56
C ASP A 34 -16.76 0.99 1.45
N ALA A 35 -17.41 0.58 0.37
CA ALA A 35 -18.81 0.89 0.12
C ALA A 35 -19.78 0.22 1.12
N ARG A 36 -19.36 -0.87 1.76
CA ARG A 36 -20.20 -1.66 2.67
C ARG A 36 -20.37 -1.00 4.03
N ASP A 37 -19.30 -0.38 4.54
CA ASP A 37 -19.24 0.18 5.89
C ASP A 37 -18.90 1.68 5.92
N GLY A 38 -18.48 2.26 4.80
CA GLY A 38 -18.07 3.66 4.70
C GLY A 38 -16.72 3.96 5.37
N LEU A 39 -15.97 2.95 5.81
CA LEU A 39 -14.75 3.14 6.59
C LEU A 39 -13.49 2.98 5.73
N LYS A 40 -12.53 3.88 5.96
CA LYS A 40 -11.14 3.71 5.51
C LYS A 40 -10.45 2.63 6.35
N PRO A 41 -9.42 1.94 5.82
CA PRO A 41 -8.77 0.84 6.54
C PRO A 41 -8.20 1.19 7.92
N VAL A 42 -7.72 2.42 8.13
CA VAL A 42 -7.22 2.86 9.45
C VAL A 42 -8.34 2.97 10.49
N GLN A 43 -9.51 3.45 10.08
CA GLN A 43 -10.67 3.61 10.97
C GLN A 43 -11.19 2.24 11.41
N ARG A 44 -11.31 1.30 10.47
CA ARG A 44 -11.71 -0.09 10.77
C ARG A 44 -10.78 -0.76 11.77
N ARG A 45 -9.46 -0.58 11.62
CA ARG A 45 -8.46 -1.12 12.56
C ARG A 45 -8.58 -0.51 13.96
N ILE A 46 -8.82 0.79 14.07
CA ILE A 46 -9.02 1.45 15.37
C ILE A 46 -10.25 0.89 16.06
N LEU A 47 -11.39 0.83 15.37
CA LEU A 47 -12.63 0.32 15.96
C LEU A 47 -12.52 -1.15 16.37
N TYR A 48 -11.88 -1.98 15.54
CA TYR A 48 -11.62 -3.37 15.87
C TYR A 48 -10.72 -3.50 17.12
N ALA A 49 -9.61 -2.76 17.18
CA ALA A 49 -8.72 -2.80 18.34
C ALA A 49 -9.41 -2.33 19.64
N MET A 50 -10.28 -1.31 19.55
CA MET A 50 -11.08 -0.86 20.69
C MET A 50 -12.05 -1.93 21.18
N HIS A 51 -12.66 -2.70 20.25
CA HIS A 51 -13.54 -3.81 20.59
C HIS A 51 -12.81 -4.96 21.29
N GLU A 52 -11.61 -5.31 20.84
CA GLU A 52 -10.83 -6.42 21.42
C GLU A 52 -10.22 -6.10 22.81
N LEU A 53 -10.11 -4.81 23.17
CA LEU A 53 -9.54 -4.36 24.44
C LEU A 53 -10.58 -4.19 25.56
N GLY A 54 -11.88 -4.23 25.22
CA GLY A 54 -13.00 -4.12 26.17
C GLY A 54 -13.48 -5.47 26.66
#